data_AF-A0A537LHE3-F1
#
_entry.id   AF-A0A537LHE3-F1
#
_cell.length_a   1.000
_cell.length_b   1.000
_cell.length_c   1.000
_cell.angle_alpha   90.00
_cell.angle_beta   90.00
_cell.angle_gamma   90.00
#
_symmetry.space_group_name_H-M   'P 1'
#
loop_
_entity.id
_entity.type
_entity.pdbx_description
1 polymer ?
#
loop_
_entity_poly.entity_id
_entity_poly.type
_entity_poly.pdbx_seq_one_letter_code
_entity_poly.pdbx_strand_id
1 'polypeptide(L)'
;RGQDDRRGHHLLSRPVARSRVSGLVRKDVHRRLRGHDGRGVRGCGRDRHLRPLRGPGGAGAAGGERGARLAHHRPGGDQRDHPQPSAPPARGQHAGQLQHRGGAVQRAHHPPDPRRRDRPLPGARERDIRVVEDCSQAHAATVAGRPVGTFGDIAAFSTMYRKAHITGPSGGVVYSRDLELFRRALAYADRGKPRWRPDFDDRNPGTFLFPALNHHSDEISCAIGLASLRRINDTIVRRLAFVADLSGRLSEEAGICRPYGYSPGDSPFVYPILVDVERIACPKVEFALAVQQEGIGLNPHYQYVVADWPWVKRYLADGGDTPNARAVRDRSFMLYLNENYGEREAMDVTAAIVKVEQYYGR
;
A
#
# COMPACT_ATOMS: atom_id res chain seq x y z
N ARG A 1 15.71 -10.90 -57.12
CA ARG A 1 15.91 -10.14 -58.38
C ARG A 1 14.95 -8.96 -58.28
N GLY A 2 15.32 -7.83 -57.68
CA GLY A 2 16.22 -6.77 -58.17
C GLY A 2 15.38 -5.49 -58.02
N GLN A 3 15.79 -4.56 -57.14
CA GLN A 3 16.18 -3.18 -57.46
C GLN A 3 15.01 -2.27 -57.90
N ASP A 4 14.87 -1.01 -57.49
CA ASP A 4 15.63 -0.06 -56.68
C ASP A 4 14.65 1.12 -56.52
N ASP A 5 14.60 1.79 -55.36
CA ASP A 5 14.50 3.27 -55.41
C ASP A 5 14.94 3.89 -54.08
N ARG A 6 16.05 4.62 -54.17
CA ARG A 6 16.70 5.37 -53.09
C ARG A 6 16.36 6.86 -53.26
N ARG A 7 15.79 7.48 -52.23
CA ARG A 7 16.01 8.89 -51.84
C ARG A 7 15.81 8.94 -50.31
N GLY A 8 16.73 9.34 -49.44
CA GLY A 8 17.84 10.28 -49.58
C GLY A 8 17.49 11.59 -48.85
N HIS A 9 17.48 11.59 -47.52
CA HIS A 9 17.59 12.83 -46.73
C HIS A 9 18.46 12.61 -45.48
N HIS A 10 19.67 13.14 -45.56
CA HIS A 10 20.56 13.42 -44.45
C HIS A 10 19.99 14.55 -43.60
N LEU A 11 20.01 14.41 -42.27
CA LEU A 11 20.07 15.54 -41.36
C LEU A 11 20.95 15.21 -40.17
N LEU A 12 21.94 16.07 -39.99
CA LEU A 12 23.08 15.98 -39.12
C LEU A 12 22.72 16.18 -37.65
N SER A 13 23.40 15.41 -36.82
CA SER A 13 23.65 15.54 -35.38
C SER A 13 23.97 16.96 -34.90
N ARG A 14 23.46 17.34 -33.71
CA ARG A 14 24.23 18.02 -32.66
C ARG A 14 23.55 17.97 -31.27
N PRO A 15 24.32 17.98 -30.15
CA PRO A 15 23.87 17.63 -28.81
C PRO A 15 23.33 18.83 -28.02
N VAL A 16 22.35 18.61 -27.15
CA VAL A 16 21.87 19.63 -26.21
C VAL A 16 22.83 19.72 -25.02
N ALA A 17 23.38 20.91 -24.84
CA ALA A 17 24.32 21.26 -23.79
C ALA A 17 23.65 21.31 -22.41
N ARG A 18 24.40 20.81 -21.41
CA ARG A 18 24.14 20.94 -19.97
C ARG A 18 24.31 22.40 -19.55
N SER A 19 23.28 23.00 -18.95
CA SER A 19 23.46 24.27 -18.23
C SER A 19 23.98 23.98 -16.82
N ARG A 20 25.22 24.42 -16.57
CA ARG A 20 25.79 24.59 -15.23
C ARG A 20 25.11 25.79 -14.57
N VAL A 21 24.56 25.59 -13.37
CA VAL A 21 24.45 26.66 -12.38
C VAL A 21 25.20 26.16 -11.15
N SER A 22 26.45 26.61 -11.04
CA SER A 22 27.27 26.51 -9.84
C SER A 22 27.36 27.89 -9.22
N GLY A 23 27.15 28.00 -7.90
CA GLY A 23 27.69 29.13 -7.15
C GLY A 23 26.97 29.47 -5.86
N LEU A 24 27.60 29.05 -4.74
CA LEU A 24 27.59 29.69 -3.41
C LEU A 24 26.24 29.68 -2.66
N VAL A 25 26.10 29.20 -1.42
CA VAL A 25 26.94 29.41 -0.22
C VAL A 25 26.77 28.23 0.75
N ARG A 26 27.89 27.67 1.24
CA ARG A 26 27.99 26.94 2.53
C ARG A 26 28.69 27.88 3.53
N LYS A 27 28.38 27.67 4.83
CA LYS A 27 28.75 28.42 6.07
C LYS A 27 27.53 29.24 6.55
N ASP A 28 26.96 29.05 7.74
CA ASP A 28 27.57 28.74 9.03
C ASP A 28 26.71 27.85 9.96
N VAL A 29 27.44 27.19 10.84
CA VAL A 29 27.00 26.36 11.96
C VAL A 29 26.90 27.22 13.23
N HIS A 30 25.95 26.85 14.09
CA HIS A 30 25.83 27.11 15.54
C HIS A 30 25.15 28.37 16.11
N ARG A 31 24.37 28.04 17.17
CA ARG A 31 24.03 28.80 18.38
C ARG A 31 22.86 29.80 18.29
N ARG A 32 21.72 29.41 18.91
CA ARG A 32 21.28 29.93 20.23
C ARG A 32 20.01 29.22 20.72
N LEU A 33 20.15 28.54 21.85
CA LEU A 33 19.07 28.24 22.80
C LEU A 33 18.98 29.38 23.84
N ARG A 34 17.84 29.43 24.55
CA ARG A 34 17.39 30.37 25.61
C ARG A 34 16.68 31.59 25.00
N GLY A 35 15.39 31.84 25.23
CA GLY A 35 14.56 31.62 26.41
C GLY A 35 14.11 32.99 26.90
N HIS A 36 12.80 33.29 26.87
CA HIS A 36 12.21 34.30 27.73
C HIS A 36 10.68 34.20 27.76
N ASP A 37 10.18 34.13 28.99
CA ASP A 37 8.79 34.10 29.40
C ASP A 37 8.00 35.37 29.05
N GLY A 38 6.70 35.16 28.83
CA GLY A 38 5.59 35.87 29.46
C GLY A 38 5.61 37.40 29.57
N ARG A 39 4.62 38.04 28.94
CA ARG A 39 3.61 38.93 29.57
C ARG A 39 2.71 39.53 28.50
N GLY A 40 1.40 39.38 28.68
CA GLY A 40 0.40 40.13 27.92
C GLY A 40 0.17 41.52 28.50
N VAL A 41 -0.14 42.49 27.64
CA VAL A 41 -0.89 43.71 27.97
C VAL A 41 -1.73 44.11 26.74
N ARG A 42 -2.94 44.58 27.02
CA ARG A 42 -4.03 44.97 26.10
C ARG A 42 -3.84 46.38 25.54
N GLY A 43 -4.50 46.67 24.41
CA GLY A 43 -4.91 48.02 23.96
C GLY A 43 -5.37 47.99 22.49
N CYS A 44 -6.67 47.94 22.19
CA CYS A 44 -7.63 49.05 21.98
C CYS A 44 -7.48 49.84 20.66
N GLY A 45 -8.55 49.81 19.84
CA GLY A 45 -8.82 50.65 18.66
C GLY A 45 -9.50 49.83 17.55
N ARG A 46 -10.84 49.71 17.47
CA ARG A 46 -11.82 50.59 16.76
C ARG A 46 -11.40 50.84 15.29
N ASP A 47 -12.13 50.42 14.25
CA ASP A 47 -13.52 50.75 13.85
C ASP A 47 -14.21 49.58 13.08
N ARG A 48 -15.46 49.17 13.36
CA ARG A 48 -16.78 49.67 12.87
C ARG A 48 -16.85 49.85 11.35
N HIS A 49 -17.62 49.06 10.61
CA HIS A 49 -19.04 49.25 10.21
C HIS A 49 -19.40 48.08 9.26
N LEU A 50 -20.58 47.43 9.14
CA LEU A 50 -21.99 47.78 9.36
C LEU A 50 -22.83 46.49 9.55
N ARG A 51 -23.97 46.65 10.22
CA ARG A 51 -24.94 45.62 10.70
C ARG A 51 -25.94 45.12 9.64
N PRO A 52 -26.61 43.99 9.91
CA PRO A 52 -27.71 43.43 9.09
C PRO A 52 -29.07 44.08 9.43
N LEU A 53 -29.98 44.06 8.44
CA LEU A 53 -31.36 44.53 8.55
C LEU A 53 -32.25 43.51 9.28
N ARG A 54 -33.09 44.02 10.18
CA ARG A 54 -34.17 43.29 10.87
C ARG A 54 -35.48 44.06 10.73
N GLY A 55 -36.56 43.29 10.63
CA GLY A 55 -37.89 43.59 11.19
C GLY A 55 -38.97 43.95 10.16
N PRO A 56 -40.25 44.01 10.57
CA PRO A 56 -40.85 43.79 11.90
C PRO A 56 -42.00 42.74 11.85
N GLY A 57 -42.74 42.33 12.87
CA GLY A 57 -42.96 42.68 14.29
C GLY A 57 -43.96 41.63 14.83
N GLY A 58 -44.35 41.56 16.10
CA GLY A 58 -44.13 42.37 17.29
C GLY A 58 -44.93 41.77 18.47
N ALA A 59 -44.54 42.17 19.69
CA ALA A 59 -45.23 42.08 20.99
C ALA A 59 -45.53 40.65 21.55
N GLY A 60 -45.23 40.31 22.81
CA GLY A 60 -44.63 41.03 23.94
C GLY A 60 -44.94 40.26 25.25
N ALA A 61 -43.92 40.08 26.11
CA ALA A 61 -43.93 39.85 27.58
C ALA A 61 -44.76 38.65 28.16
N ALA A 62 -44.37 37.90 29.19
CA ALA A 62 -43.21 37.82 30.07
C ALA A 62 -43.34 36.52 30.93
N GLY A 63 -42.22 36.01 31.45
CA GLY A 63 -42.18 35.36 32.78
C GLY A 63 -42.17 33.83 32.87
N GLY A 64 -41.04 33.28 33.36
CA GLY A 64 -41.03 32.34 34.50
C GLY A 64 -41.16 30.83 34.26
N GLU A 65 -40.01 30.15 34.21
CA GLU A 65 -39.62 28.93 34.96
C GLU A 65 -40.63 27.81 35.36
N ARG A 66 -40.12 26.56 35.19
CA ARG A 66 -40.40 25.27 35.91
C ARG A 66 -41.49 24.32 35.40
N GLY A 67 -41.03 23.16 34.91
CA GLY A 67 -41.18 21.86 35.58
C GLY A 67 -42.49 21.06 35.51
N ALA A 68 -42.30 19.71 35.54
CA ALA A 68 -43.25 18.60 35.81
C ALA A 68 -43.86 17.93 34.55
N ARG A 69 -43.63 16.63 34.24
CA ARG A 69 -44.00 15.36 34.93
C ARG A 69 -45.49 15.27 35.30
N LEU A 70 -46.27 14.44 34.59
CA LEU A 70 -46.72 13.09 34.98
C LEU A 70 -47.86 12.58 34.08
N ALA A 71 -48.07 11.26 34.19
CA ALA A 71 -48.80 10.35 33.29
C ALA A 71 -50.33 10.30 33.50
N HIS A 72 -51.05 9.61 32.60
CA HIS A 72 -52.07 8.56 32.86
C HIS A 72 -52.76 8.18 31.51
N HIS A 73 -52.65 6.93 31.03
CA HIS A 73 -53.44 5.70 31.27
C HIS A 73 -54.28 5.31 30.03
N ARG A 74 -54.17 4.04 29.61
CA ARG A 74 -54.89 3.36 28.51
C ARG A 74 -56.32 2.94 28.90
N PRO A 75 -57.15 2.55 27.92
CA PRO A 75 -57.48 1.11 27.74
C PRO A 75 -57.42 0.73 26.23
N GLY A 76 -57.36 -0.50 25.72
CA GLY A 76 -57.54 -1.88 26.17
C GLY A 76 -58.00 -2.65 24.91
N GLY A 77 -57.33 -3.71 24.47
CA GLY A 77 -57.68 -4.43 23.23
C GLY A 77 -56.74 -5.58 22.88
N ASP A 78 -57.33 -6.77 22.91
CA ASP A 78 -56.86 -8.15 22.71
C ASP A 78 -56.21 -8.45 21.33
N GLN A 79 -55.01 -9.07 21.29
CA GLN A 79 -54.50 -9.80 20.10
C GLN A 79 -53.54 -10.94 20.47
N ARG A 80 -53.66 -12.01 19.67
CA ARG A 80 -53.22 -13.39 19.84
C ARG A 80 -51.74 -13.59 19.50
N ASP A 81 -51.12 -14.58 20.15
CA ASP A 81 -49.76 -15.06 19.87
C ASP A 81 -49.64 -15.67 18.45
N HIS A 82 -48.66 -15.19 17.68
CA HIS A 82 -48.13 -15.85 16.49
C HIS A 82 -46.64 -16.16 16.69
N PRO A 83 -46.17 -17.41 16.48
CA PRO A 83 -44.77 -17.75 16.61
C PRO A 83 -43.94 -17.23 15.43
N GLN A 84 -42.79 -16.61 15.73
CA GLN A 84 -41.82 -16.20 14.71
C GLN A 84 -41.13 -17.42 14.07
N PRO A 85 -40.84 -17.38 12.76
CA PRO A 85 -40.10 -18.46 12.09
C PRO A 85 -38.63 -18.44 12.49
N SER A 86 -38.10 -19.60 12.84
CA SER A 86 -36.70 -19.85 13.16
C SER A 86 -35.80 -19.60 11.95
N ALA A 87 -34.71 -18.85 12.17
CA ALA A 87 -33.67 -18.61 11.18
C ALA A 87 -32.94 -19.92 10.80
N PRO A 88 -32.58 -20.12 9.52
CA PRO A 88 -31.81 -21.30 9.11
C PRO A 88 -30.35 -21.20 9.63
N PRO A 89 -29.68 -22.35 9.88
CA PRO A 89 -28.35 -22.36 10.47
C PRO A 89 -27.30 -21.78 9.51
N ALA A 90 -26.43 -20.93 10.06
CA ALA A 90 -25.31 -20.32 9.36
C ALA A 90 -24.32 -21.38 8.88
N ARG A 91 -24.23 -21.61 7.56
CA ARG A 91 -23.07 -22.29 6.96
C ARG A 91 -21.89 -21.33 7.05
N GLY A 92 -20.90 -21.67 7.87
CA GLY A 92 -19.66 -20.90 8.00
C GLY A 92 -18.91 -20.82 6.68
N GLN A 93 -18.88 -19.63 6.07
CA GLN A 93 -17.99 -19.35 4.95
C GLN A 93 -16.62 -18.99 5.52
N HIS A 94 -15.69 -19.95 5.52
CA HIS A 94 -14.31 -19.69 5.90
C HIS A 94 -13.58 -19.07 4.70
N ALA A 95 -13.38 -17.75 4.70
CA ALA A 95 -12.52 -17.09 3.73
C ALA A 95 -11.08 -17.02 4.26
N GLY A 96 -10.13 -17.55 3.51
CA GLY A 96 -8.70 -17.46 3.82
C GLY A 96 -8.08 -16.35 2.98
N GLN A 97 -7.56 -15.31 3.63
CA GLN A 97 -6.73 -14.32 2.94
C GLN A 97 -5.29 -14.84 2.87
N LEU A 98 -4.77 -15.05 1.66
CA LEU A 98 -3.33 -15.14 1.43
C LEU A 98 -2.79 -13.71 1.31
N GLN A 99 -2.45 -13.14 2.46
CA GLN A 99 -1.65 -11.93 2.49
C GLN A 99 -0.21 -12.32 2.16
N HIS A 100 0.25 -11.97 0.95
CA HIS A 100 1.69 -11.94 0.69
C HIS A 100 2.27 -10.87 1.60
N ARG A 101 2.97 -11.32 2.65
CA ARG A 101 3.57 -10.46 3.67
C ARG A 101 4.39 -9.36 2.99
N GLY A 102 4.06 -8.12 3.33
CA GLY A 102 4.58 -6.91 2.72
C GLY A 102 6.11 -6.92 2.58
N GLY A 103 6.54 -6.37 1.44
CA GLY A 103 7.91 -6.44 0.96
C GLY A 103 7.94 -7.39 -0.22
N ALA A 104 7.92 -6.89 -1.45
CA ALA A 104 8.29 -7.71 -2.58
C ALA A 104 9.80 -7.95 -2.59
N VAL A 105 10.23 -8.74 -1.62
CA VAL A 105 11.20 -9.81 -1.81
C VAL A 105 10.50 -11.01 -1.20
N GLN A 106 9.90 -11.82 -2.07
CA GLN A 106 9.30 -13.05 -1.59
C GLN A 106 10.44 -14.01 -1.27
N ARG A 107 10.35 -14.60 -0.08
CA ARG A 107 11.31 -15.54 0.46
C ARG A 107 11.48 -16.73 -0.50
N ALA A 108 12.56 -16.73 -1.27
CA ALA A 108 13.27 -17.95 -1.61
C ALA A 108 13.55 -18.69 -0.30
N HIS A 109 13.10 -19.93 -0.22
CA HIS A 109 13.22 -20.77 0.95
C HIS A 109 14.71 -20.93 1.34
N HIS A 110 14.99 -20.91 2.65
CA HIS A 110 16.17 -21.63 3.18
C HIS A 110 16.11 -23.10 2.71
N PRO A 111 17.24 -23.83 2.65
CA PRO A 111 17.53 -24.90 1.69
C PRO A 111 16.35 -25.85 1.45
N PRO A 112 16.12 -26.27 0.20
CA PRO A 112 14.83 -26.80 -0.24
C PRO A 112 14.38 -27.97 0.64
N ASP A 113 13.35 -27.77 1.46
CA ASP A 113 12.51 -28.87 1.93
C ASP A 113 11.63 -29.29 0.74
N PRO A 114 11.84 -30.48 0.15
CA PRO A 114 11.10 -30.95 -1.02
C PRO A 114 9.59 -31.12 -0.78
N ARG A 115 9.10 -30.98 0.46
CA ARG A 115 7.68 -31.18 0.83
C ARG A 115 6.81 -29.92 0.77
N ARG A 116 7.37 -28.73 0.49
CA ARG A 116 6.65 -27.43 0.53
C ARG A 116 6.51 -26.75 -0.83
N ARG A 117 6.56 -27.49 -1.93
CA ARG A 117 6.33 -26.96 -3.27
C ARG A 117 4.82 -26.90 -3.58
N ASP A 118 4.38 -25.81 -4.20
CA ASP A 118 3.22 -25.77 -5.11
C ASP A 118 1.77 -25.63 -4.59
N ARG A 119 1.48 -25.15 -3.37
CA ARG A 119 0.06 -24.91 -2.98
C ARG A 119 -0.24 -23.52 -2.40
N PRO A 120 -1.25 -22.79 -2.93
CA PRO A 120 -1.99 -21.84 -2.10
C PRO A 120 -2.49 -22.61 -0.87
N LEU A 121 -2.28 -22.05 0.34
CA LEU A 121 -2.60 -22.64 1.65
C LEU A 121 -2.92 -24.14 1.60
N PRO A 122 -1.95 -25.04 1.84
CA PRO A 122 -2.19 -26.48 1.79
C PRO A 122 -3.52 -26.88 2.47
N GLY A 123 -4.39 -27.53 1.69
CA GLY A 123 -5.72 -27.97 2.12
C GLY A 123 -6.83 -26.91 2.10
N ALA A 124 -6.62 -25.71 1.54
CA ALA A 124 -7.70 -24.72 1.41
C ALA A 124 -8.90 -25.26 0.62
N ARG A 125 -8.64 -25.89 -0.54
CA ARG A 125 -9.68 -26.54 -1.35
C ARG A 125 -10.38 -27.69 -0.62
N GLU A 126 -9.61 -28.49 0.12
CA GLU A 126 -10.12 -29.62 0.91
C GLU A 126 -11.04 -29.15 2.04
N ARG A 127 -10.91 -27.88 2.47
CA ARG A 127 -11.70 -27.24 3.52
C ARG A 127 -12.72 -26.23 2.98
N ASP A 128 -12.96 -26.19 1.67
CA ASP A 128 -13.85 -25.22 1.00
C ASP A 128 -13.52 -23.74 1.35
N ILE A 129 -12.23 -23.44 1.52
CA ILE A 129 -11.74 -22.10 1.84
C ILE A 129 -11.42 -21.38 0.53
N ARG A 130 -12.10 -20.24 0.32
CA ARG A 130 -11.76 -19.31 -0.77
C ARG A 130 -10.46 -18.59 -0.51
N VAL A 131 -9.69 -18.37 -1.57
CA VAL A 131 -8.36 -17.79 -1.55
C VAL A 131 -8.35 -16.50 -2.35
N VAL A 132 -8.11 -15.38 -1.65
CA VAL A 132 -7.81 -14.09 -2.25
C VAL A 132 -6.30 -13.87 -2.23
N GLU A 133 -5.71 -13.61 -3.39
CA GLU A 133 -4.30 -13.23 -3.50
C GLU A 133 -4.15 -11.70 -3.46
N ASP A 134 -3.46 -11.19 -2.45
CA ASP A 134 -2.95 -9.82 -2.46
C ASP A 134 -1.62 -9.78 -3.23
N CYS A 135 -1.69 -9.38 -4.49
CA CYS A 135 -0.56 -9.25 -5.41
C CYS A 135 -0.09 -7.81 -5.53
N SER A 136 -0.44 -6.94 -4.58
CA SER A 136 -0.20 -5.49 -4.65
C SER A 136 1.25 -5.09 -4.91
N GLN A 137 2.22 -5.96 -4.66
CA GLN A 137 3.64 -5.66 -4.87
C GLN A 137 4.33 -6.69 -5.80
N ALA A 138 3.59 -7.62 -6.41
CA ALA A 138 4.15 -8.80 -7.09
C ALA A 138 3.75 -8.86 -8.58
N HIS A 139 3.78 -7.72 -9.28
CA HIS A 139 3.40 -7.68 -10.69
C HIS A 139 4.42 -8.44 -11.54
N ALA A 140 3.96 -9.30 -12.45
CA ALA A 140 4.81 -10.18 -13.26
C ALA A 140 5.68 -11.17 -12.47
N ALA A 141 5.54 -11.27 -11.13
CA ALA A 141 6.22 -12.29 -10.35
C ALA A 141 5.72 -13.69 -10.74
N THR A 142 6.59 -14.68 -10.59
CA THR A 142 6.29 -16.09 -10.83
C THR A 142 6.78 -16.96 -9.68
N VAL A 143 6.05 -18.05 -9.43
CA VAL A 143 6.47 -19.12 -8.52
C VAL A 143 6.49 -20.40 -9.35
N ALA A 144 7.65 -21.05 -9.45
CA ALA A 144 7.87 -22.23 -10.29
C ALA A 144 7.38 -22.04 -11.75
N GLY A 145 7.64 -20.84 -12.32
CA GLY A 145 7.23 -20.49 -13.69
C GLY A 145 5.76 -20.12 -13.85
N ARG A 146 4.93 -20.26 -12.81
CA ARG A 146 3.52 -19.86 -12.83
C ARG A 146 3.34 -18.43 -12.31
N PRO A 147 2.61 -17.54 -13.02
CA PRO A 147 2.38 -16.16 -12.57
C PRO A 147 1.62 -16.08 -11.25
N VAL A 148 2.07 -15.17 -10.38
CA VAL A 148 1.35 -14.76 -9.16
C VAL A 148 0.02 -14.11 -9.54
N GLY A 149 -1.01 -14.30 -8.71
CA GLY A 149 -2.39 -13.91 -8.99
C GLY A 149 -3.20 -14.99 -9.72
N THR A 150 -2.60 -16.14 -10.01
CA THR A 150 -3.30 -17.27 -10.63
C THR A 150 -3.52 -18.44 -9.69
N PHE A 151 -3.00 -18.41 -8.46
CA PHE A 151 -3.03 -19.52 -7.51
C PHE A 151 -4.37 -19.64 -6.78
N GLY A 152 -4.99 -18.53 -6.42
CA GLY A 152 -6.26 -18.43 -5.71
C GLY A 152 -7.48 -18.37 -6.64
N ASP A 153 -8.61 -17.97 -6.05
CA ASP A 153 -9.88 -17.74 -6.76
C ASP A 153 -9.89 -16.37 -7.43
N ILE A 154 -9.33 -15.36 -6.77
CA ILE A 154 -9.28 -13.95 -7.22
C ILE A 154 -8.01 -13.28 -6.70
N ALA A 155 -7.46 -12.39 -7.50
CA ALA A 155 -6.25 -11.65 -7.19
C ALA A 155 -6.47 -10.13 -7.33
N ALA A 156 -5.82 -9.37 -6.46
CA ALA A 156 -5.84 -7.91 -6.50
C ALA A 156 -4.40 -7.38 -6.64
N PHE A 157 -4.24 -6.42 -7.54
CA PHE A 157 -2.99 -5.71 -7.81
C PHE A 157 -3.22 -4.23 -7.55
N SER A 158 -2.27 -3.59 -6.89
CA SER A 158 -2.28 -2.14 -6.69
C SER A 158 -1.41 -1.50 -7.77
N THR A 159 -1.93 -0.48 -8.43
CA THR A 159 -1.25 0.23 -9.52
C THR A 159 -0.96 1.69 -9.18
N MET A 160 -0.83 2.00 -7.88
CA MET A 160 -0.39 3.33 -7.41
C MET A 160 1.00 3.70 -7.95
N TYR A 161 1.32 4.99 -7.96
CA TYR A 161 2.48 5.57 -8.64
C TYR A 161 3.87 4.96 -8.37
N ARG A 162 4.05 4.17 -7.30
CA ARG A 162 5.33 3.56 -6.94
C ARG A 162 5.50 2.12 -7.45
N LYS A 163 4.43 1.51 -7.96
CA LYS A 163 4.36 0.08 -8.29
C LYS A 163 5.14 -0.24 -9.56
N ALA A 164 5.39 -1.52 -9.84
CA ALA A 164 6.03 -1.90 -11.11
C ALA A 164 5.10 -1.67 -12.31
N HIS A 165 3.79 -1.91 -12.11
CA HIS A 165 2.75 -1.49 -13.03
C HIS A 165 1.99 -0.30 -12.42
N ILE A 166 1.94 0.82 -13.15
CA ILE A 166 1.38 2.08 -12.66
C ILE A 166 0.26 2.54 -13.58
N THR A 167 -0.87 2.97 -13.01
CA THR A 167 -2.00 3.60 -13.73
C THR A 167 -2.18 5.08 -13.35
N GLY A 168 -1.24 5.66 -12.60
CA GLY A 168 -1.31 7.05 -12.13
C GLY A 168 -1.13 7.16 -10.61
N PRO A 169 -1.74 8.16 -9.95
CA PRO A 169 -1.56 8.38 -8.51
C PRO A 169 -2.09 7.21 -7.67
N SER A 170 -3.25 6.66 -8.05
CA SER A 170 -3.88 5.50 -7.44
C SER A 170 -4.51 4.61 -8.52
N GLY A 171 -4.82 3.38 -8.15
CA GLY A 171 -5.49 2.43 -9.04
C GLY A 171 -5.32 1.00 -8.54
N GLY A 172 -6.06 0.10 -9.18
CA GLY A 172 -5.91 -1.33 -8.97
C GLY A 172 -6.49 -2.15 -10.11
N VAL A 173 -6.04 -3.40 -10.18
CA VAL A 173 -6.51 -4.40 -11.13
C VAL A 173 -6.97 -5.60 -10.33
N VAL A 174 -8.13 -6.13 -10.69
CA VAL A 174 -8.64 -7.39 -10.17
C VAL A 174 -8.62 -8.42 -11.28
N TYR A 175 -8.15 -9.62 -10.96
CA TYR A 175 -8.09 -10.75 -11.88
C TYR A 175 -8.75 -11.98 -11.26
N SER A 176 -9.55 -12.69 -12.06
CA SER A 176 -10.15 -13.98 -11.70
C SER A 176 -10.25 -14.82 -12.97
N ARG A 177 -10.06 -16.13 -12.83
CA ARG A 177 -10.37 -17.11 -13.89
C ARG A 177 -11.83 -17.56 -13.88
N ASP A 178 -12.51 -17.36 -12.76
CA ASP A 178 -13.94 -17.58 -12.62
C ASP A 178 -14.69 -16.35 -13.15
N LEU A 179 -15.46 -16.56 -14.21
CA LEU A 179 -16.24 -15.53 -14.89
C LEU A 179 -17.32 -14.93 -13.99
N GLU A 180 -17.97 -15.71 -13.14
CA GLU A 180 -19.00 -15.22 -12.24
C GLU A 180 -18.39 -14.37 -11.13
N LEU A 181 -17.23 -14.77 -10.62
CA LEU A 181 -16.48 -13.96 -9.65
C LEU A 181 -15.98 -12.65 -10.27
N PHE A 182 -15.50 -12.69 -11.51
CA PHE A 182 -15.12 -11.50 -12.28
C PHE A 182 -16.32 -10.55 -12.49
N ARG A 183 -17.47 -11.08 -12.92
CA ARG A 183 -18.71 -10.31 -13.08
C ARG A 183 -19.14 -9.66 -11.77
N ARG A 184 -19.09 -10.39 -10.66
CA ARG A 184 -19.37 -9.82 -9.33
C ARG A 184 -18.40 -8.70 -8.97
N ALA A 185 -17.10 -8.87 -9.21
CA ALA A 185 -16.11 -7.82 -8.98
C ALA A 185 -16.38 -6.57 -9.82
N LEU A 186 -16.76 -6.73 -11.10
CA LEU A 186 -17.14 -5.64 -11.98
C LEU A 186 -18.37 -4.88 -11.44
N ALA A 187 -19.40 -5.60 -10.98
CA ALA A 187 -20.56 -4.96 -10.36
C ALA A 187 -20.20 -4.23 -9.07
N TYR A 188 -19.33 -4.77 -8.21
CA TYR A 188 -18.83 -4.04 -7.02
C TYR A 188 -18.05 -2.77 -7.38
N ALA A 189 -17.34 -2.77 -8.51
CA ALA A 189 -16.64 -1.58 -8.99
C ALA A 189 -17.59 -0.52 -9.57
N ASP A 190 -18.79 -0.91 -10.04
CA ASP A 190 -19.78 -0.01 -10.65
C ASP A 190 -21.12 0.06 -9.93
N ARG A 191 -21.15 0.30 -8.61
CA ARG A 191 -22.43 0.56 -7.92
C ARG A 191 -23.48 -0.56 -8.09
N GLY A 192 -23.03 -1.80 -8.30
CA GLY A 192 -23.89 -2.97 -8.48
C GLY A 192 -24.39 -3.21 -9.91
N LYS A 193 -23.89 -2.49 -10.91
CA LYS A 193 -24.42 -2.55 -12.29
C LYS A 193 -23.99 -3.81 -13.04
N PRO A 194 -24.94 -4.66 -13.51
CA PRO A 194 -24.63 -5.88 -14.23
C PRO A 194 -24.35 -5.63 -15.73
N ARG A 195 -23.31 -4.85 -16.06
CA ARG A 195 -23.01 -4.39 -17.44
C ARG A 195 -22.81 -5.48 -18.49
N TRP A 196 -22.59 -6.73 -18.07
CA TRP A 196 -22.47 -7.88 -18.98
C TRP A 196 -23.82 -8.46 -19.42
N ARG A 197 -24.93 -8.02 -18.83
CA ARG A 197 -26.28 -8.46 -19.22
C ARG A 197 -26.74 -7.67 -20.45
N PRO A 198 -27.14 -8.33 -21.54
CA PRO A 198 -27.55 -7.65 -22.79
C PRO A 198 -28.73 -6.69 -22.62
N ASP A 199 -29.63 -6.97 -21.68
CA ASP A 199 -30.86 -6.24 -21.39
C ASP A 199 -30.71 -5.19 -20.27
N PHE A 200 -29.48 -4.94 -19.81
CA PHE A 200 -29.24 -3.98 -18.74
C PHE A 200 -29.47 -2.54 -19.19
N ASP A 201 -30.44 -1.87 -18.55
CA ASP A 201 -30.69 -0.44 -18.70
C ASP A 201 -30.03 0.37 -17.57
N ASP A 202 -29.03 1.17 -17.92
CA ASP A 202 -28.26 2.00 -16.97
C ASP A 202 -29.12 3.11 -16.31
N ARG A 203 -30.31 3.37 -16.84
CA ARG A 203 -31.28 4.35 -16.30
C ARG A 203 -32.30 3.72 -15.37
N ASN A 204 -32.32 2.39 -15.24
CA ASN A 204 -33.22 1.69 -14.34
C ASN A 204 -32.47 1.09 -13.13
N PRO A 205 -32.38 1.83 -12.00
CA PRO A 205 -31.69 1.35 -10.80
C PRO A 205 -32.33 0.09 -10.18
N GLY A 206 -33.58 -0.24 -10.54
CA GLY A 206 -34.25 -1.47 -10.08
C GLY A 206 -33.59 -2.76 -10.57
N THR A 207 -32.67 -2.68 -11.54
CA THR A 207 -31.94 -3.84 -12.09
C THR A 207 -30.54 -4.04 -11.48
N PHE A 208 -30.11 -3.15 -10.57
CA PHE A 208 -28.79 -3.23 -9.96
C PHE A 208 -28.76 -4.39 -8.96
N LEU A 209 -27.65 -5.10 -8.88
CA LEU A 209 -27.57 -6.34 -8.10
C LEU A 209 -27.53 -6.09 -6.58
N PHE A 210 -26.88 -5.00 -6.15
CA PHE A 210 -26.68 -4.63 -4.74
C PHE A 210 -26.11 -3.21 -4.63
N PRO A 211 -26.24 -2.53 -3.48
CA PRO A 211 -25.56 -1.26 -3.23
C PRO A 211 -24.03 -1.46 -3.23
N ALA A 212 -23.31 -0.65 -4.01
CA ALA A 212 -21.85 -0.63 -4.02
C ALA A 212 -21.32 0.79 -4.33
N LEU A 213 -20.02 0.98 -4.12
CA LEU A 213 -19.33 2.24 -4.44
C LEU A 213 -18.98 2.33 -5.92
N ASN A 214 -18.49 3.49 -6.35
CA ASN A 214 -17.91 3.69 -7.68
C ASN A 214 -16.38 3.63 -7.58
N HIS A 215 -15.80 2.57 -8.11
CA HIS A 215 -14.36 2.31 -8.17
C HIS A 215 -13.84 2.14 -9.60
N HIS A 216 -14.57 2.66 -10.58
CA HIS A 216 -14.14 2.64 -11.98
C HIS A 216 -12.86 3.43 -12.21
N SER A 217 -12.00 2.86 -13.05
CA SER A 217 -10.84 3.57 -13.59
C SER A 217 -11.27 4.44 -14.77
N ASP A 218 -10.61 5.59 -14.94
CA ASP A 218 -10.78 6.45 -16.10
C ASP A 218 -9.81 6.06 -17.24
N GLU A 219 -10.13 6.50 -18.46
CA GLU A 219 -9.35 6.21 -19.67
C GLU A 219 -7.91 6.73 -19.62
N ILE A 220 -7.64 7.83 -18.92
CA ILE A 220 -6.28 8.39 -18.80
C ILE A 220 -5.44 7.46 -17.93
N SER A 221 -5.98 7.02 -16.79
CA SER A 221 -5.34 6.02 -15.94
C SER A 221 -5.10 4.69 -16.66
N CYS A 222 -6.06 4.23 -17.46
CA CYS A 222 -5.90 3.04 -18.31
C CYS A 222 -4.77 3.23 -19.35
N ALA A 223 -4.69 4.40 -20.01
CA ALA A 223 -3.64 4.70 -20.99
C ALA A 223 -2.23 4.70 -20.36
N ILE A 224 -2.08 5.31 -19.17
CA ILE A 224 -0.84 5.24 -18.38
C ILE A 224 -0.52 3.78 -18.04
N GLY A 225 -1.53 3.02 -17.61
CA GLY A 225 -1.44 1.59 -17.34
C GLY A 225 -0.89 0.78 -18.51
N LEU A 226 -1.40 1.02 -19.72
CA LEU A 226 -0.93 0.35 -20.94
C LEU A 226 0.52 0.70 -21.27
N ALA A 227 0.90 1.97 -21.16
CA ALA A 227 2.30 2.39 -21.34
C ALA A 227 3.23 1.74 -20.30
N SER A 228 2.79 1.65 -19.05
CA SER A 228 3.55 0.99 -17.98
C SER A 228 3.66 -0.53 -18.18
N LEU A 229 2.61 -1.22 -18.66
CA LEU A 229 2.66 -2.66 -18.94
C LEU A 229 3.66 -3.01 -20.04
N ARG A 230 3.75 -2.17 -21.09
CA ARG A 230 4.69 -2.40 -22.21
C ARG A 230 6.15 -2.51 -21.77
N ARG A 231 6.52 -1.89 -20.65
CA ARG A 231 7.88 -1.89 -20.09
C ARG A 231 8.04 -2.72 -18.82
N ILE A 232 7.04 -3.52 -18.45
CA ILE A 232 7.04 -4.18 -17.14
C ILE A 232 8.17 -5.20 -17.00
N ASN A 233 8.43 -6.00 -18.04
CA ASN A 233 9.50 -6.98 -18.02
C ASN A 233 10.87 -6.31 -17.84
N ASP A 234 11.15 -5.24 -18.59
CA ASP A 234 12.39 -4.47 -18.45
C ASP A 234 12.52 -3.87 -17.05
N THR A 235 11.42 -3.35 -16.49
CA THR A 235 11.35 -2.83 -15.12
C THR A 235 11.77 -3.91 -14.11
N ILE A 236 11.20 -5.11 -14.21
CA ILE A 236 11.50 -6.20 -13.26
C ILE A 236 12.93 -6.71 -13.42
N VAL A 237 13.40 -6.92 -14.65
CA VAL A 237 14.78 -7.38 -14.93
C VAL A 237 15.81 -6.42 -14.33
N ARG A 238 15.63 -5.11 -14.51
CA ARG A 238 16.57 -4.12 -13.96
C ARG A 238 16.55 -4.06 -12.45
N ARG A 239 15.36 -4.14 -11.84
CA ARG A 239 15.23 -4.19 -10.38
C ARG A 239 15.86 -5.44 -9.77
N LEU A 240 15.70 -6.59 -10.42
CA LEU A 240 16.35 -7.84 -10.01
C LEU A 240 17.87 -7.76 -10.16
N ALA A 241 18.39 -7.16 -11.23
CA ALA A 241 19.82 -6.97 -11.42
C ALA A 241 20.43 -6.11 -10.28
N PHE A 242 19.77 -5.01 -9.92
CA PHE A 242 20.17 -4.20 -8.76
C PHE A 242 20.14 -5.00 -7.45
N VAL A 243 19.05 -5.74 -7.20
CA VAL A 243 18.95 -6.59 -6.00
C VAL A 243 20.05 -7.64 -5.96
N ALA A 244 20.37 -8.27 -7.09
CA ALA A 244 21.41 -9.28 -7.19
C ALA A 244 22.79 -8.72 -6.85
N ASP A 245 23.17 -7.60 -7.46
CA ASP A 245 24.45 -6.92 -7.23
C ASP A 245 24.58 -6.46 -5.76
N LEU A 246 23.59 -5.74 -5.25
CA LEU A 246 23.56 -5.29 -3.86
C LEU A 246 23.63 -6.46 -2.87
N SER A 247 22.98 -7.59 -3.17
CA SER A 247 23.02 -8.78 -2.32
C SER A 247 24.40 -9.42 -2.27
N GLY A 248 25.10 -9.48 -3.42
CA GLY A 248 26.47 -9.97 -3.47
C GLY A 248 27.38 -9.11 -2.58
N ARG A 249 27.38 -7.80 -2.82
CA ARG A 249 28.19 -6.82 -2.08
C ARG A 249 27.94 -6.85 -0.58
N LEU A 250 26.67 -6.79 -0.15
CA LEU A 250 26.35 -6.86 1.27
C LEU A 250 26.73 -8.19 1.91
N SER A 251 26.67 -9.30 1.18
CA SER A 251 27.10 -10.60 1.71
C SER A 251 28.62 -10.70 1.89
N GLU A 252 29.38 -9.94 1.11
CA GLU A 252 30.85 -9.91 1.15
C GLU A 252 31.40 -8.87 2.13
N GLU A 253 30.81 -7.67 2.15
CA GLU A 253 31.37 -6.50 2.84
C GLU A 253 30.71 -6.19 4.19
N ALA A 254 29.43 -6.53 4.37
CA ALA A 254 28.68 -6.19 5.58
C ALA A 254 28.87 -7.27 6.66
N GLY A 255 29.16 -6.84 7.89
CA GLY A 255 29.36 -7.72 9.03
C GLY A 255 28.10 -7.91 9.87
N ILE A 256 27.22 -6.90 9.92
CA ILE A 256 26.04 -6.84 10.81
C ILE A 256 24.74 -6.93 10.01
N CYS A 257 24.66 -6.27 8.85
CA CYS A 257 23.52 -6.33 7.97
C CYS A 257 23.62 -7.51 7.01
N ARG A 258 22.46 -8.06 6.63
CA ARG A 258 22.36 -9.12 5.63
C ARG A 258 21.25 -8.81 4.63
N PRO A 259 21.48 -9.06 3.33
CA PRO A 259 20.42 -8.98 2.34
C PRO A 259 19.32 -10.02 2.63
N TYR A 260 18.07 -9.66 2.34
CA TYR A 260 16.98 -10.64 2.37
C TYR A 260 17.00 -11.50 1.09
N GLY A 261 16.80 -12.81 1.21
CA GLY A 261 16.89 -13.72 0.06
C GLY A 261 15.83 -13.45 -1.02
N TYR A 262 16.24 -13.47 -2.28
CA TYR A 262 15.39 -13.24 -3.46
C TYR A 262 15.44 -14.45 -4.44
N SER A 263 14.52 -14.48 -5.40
CA SER A 263 14.49 -15.44 -6.50
C SER A 263 14.43 -14.77 -7.89
N PRO A 264 14.87 -15.44 -8.97
CA PRO A 264 14.69 -14.92 -10.33
C PRO A 264 13.22 -14.71 -10.75
N GLY A 265 12.27 -15.35 -10.05
CA GLY A 265 10.84 -15.17 -10.26
C GLY A 265 10.24 -13.98 -9.53
N ASP A 266 11.00 -13.26 -8.70
CA ASP A 266 10.48 -12.16 -7.90
C ASP A 266 10.24 -10.89 -8.72
N SER A 267 9.38 -10.00 -8.20
CA SER A 267 9.18 -8.64 -8.72
C SER A 267 9.50 -7.62 -7.63
N PRO A 268 10.74 -7.14 -7.50
CA PRO A 268 11.10 -6.28 -6.38
C PRO A 268 10.35 -4.93 -6.37
N PHE A 269 9.82 -4.56 -5.19
CA PHE A 269 9.17 -3.27 -4.93
C PHE A 269 9.87 -2.48 -3.82
N VAL A 270 10.33 -3.20 -2.80
CA VAL A 270 11.23 -2.74 -1.74
C VAL A 270 12.15 -3.89 -1.40
N TYR A 271 13.34 -3.61 -0.88
CA TYR A 271 14.34 -4.63 -0.56
C TYR A 271 14.64 -4.63 0.94
N PRO A 272 14.16 -5.62 1.72
CA PRO A 272 14.45 -5.70 3.15
C PRO A 272 15.94 -5.96 3.38
N ILE A 273 16.54 -5.21 4.31
CA ILE A 273 17.86 -5.48 4.85
C ILE A 273 17.69 -5.90 6.30
N LEU A 274 18.20 -7.08 6.64
CA LEU A 274 18.18 -7.63 7.99
C LEU A 274 19.35 -7.04 8.78
N VAL A 275 19.15 -6.77 10.06
CA VAL A 275 20.15 -6.24 10.98
C VAL A 275 20.27 -7.20 12.15
N ASP A 276 21.50 -7.62 12.47
CA ASP A 276 21.83 -8.31 13.71
C ASP A 276 21.77 -7.30 14.87
N VAL A 277 20.63 -7.25 15.55
CA VAL A 277 20.35 -6.23 16.58
C VAL A 277 21.16 -6.45 17.85
N GLU A 278 21.68 -7.66 18.04
CA GLU A 278 22.54 -8.01 19.16
C GLU A 278 23.96 -7.42 19.00
N ARG A 279 24.37 -7.13 17.76
CA ARG A 279 25.71 -6.63 17.40
C ARG A 279 25.79 -5.11 17.17
N ILE A 280 24.71 -4.37 17.43
CA ILE A 280 24.69 -2.90 17.36
C ILE A 280 24.51 -2.25 18.73
N ALA A 281 25.15 -1.11 18.93
CA ALA A 281 25.12 -0.33 20.17
C ALA A 281 23.88 0.57 20.31
N CYS A 282 23.04 0.68 19.27
CA CYS A 282 21.84 1.51 19.24
C CYS A 282 20.58 0.71 18.85
N PRO A 283 19.37 1.26 19.01
CA PRO A 283 18.15 0.66 18.47
C PRO A 283 18.19 0.57 16.93
N LYS A 284 17.66 -0.51 16.34
CA LYS A 284 17.62 -0.74 14.87
C LYS A 284 17.06 0.44 14.08
N VAL A 285 16.06 1.13 14.61
CA VAL A 285 15.46 2.31 13.95
C VAL A 285 16.46 3.47 13.87
N GLU A 286 17.26 3.69 14.93
CA GLU A 286 18.32 4.71 14.93
C GLU A 286 19.42 4.34 13.93
N PHE A 287 19.84 3.07 13.91
CA PHE A 287 20.77 2.55 12.91
C PHE A 287 20.28 2.84 11.47
N ALA A 288 19.03 2.49 11.17
CA ALA A 288 18.46 2.71 9.84
C ALA A 288 18.33 4.21 9.49
N LEU A 289 18.04 5.07 10.47
CA LEU A 289 18.03 6.52 10.28
C LEU A 289 19.44 7.04 9.97
N ALA A 290 20.48 6.50 10.59
CA ALA A 290 21.86 6.86 10.26
C ALA A 290 22.23 6.48 8.82
N VAL A 291 21.85 5.28 8.35
CA VAL A 291 21.99 4.90 6.93
C VAL A 291 21.23 5.86 6.02
N GLN A 292 20.03 6.29 6.43
CA GLN A 292 19.26 7.28 5.67
C GLN A 292 19.96 8.66 5.60
N GLN A 293 20.66 9.08 6.65
CA GLN A 293 21.42 10.34 6.66
C GLN A 293 22.64 10.33 5.72
N GLU A 294 23.13 9.15 5.33
CA GLU A 294 24.13 9.00 4.27
C GLU A 294 23.54 9.22 2.85
N GLY A 295 22.24 9.54 2.75
CA GLY A 295 21.56 9.82 1.49
C GLY A 295 20.81 8.62 0.90
N ILE A 296 20.70 7.52 1.64
CA ILE A 296 20.06 6.30 1.16
C ILE A 296 18.54 6.32 1.41
N GLY A 297 17.75 6.21 0.34
CA GLY A 297 16.30 6.15 0.42
C GLY A 297 15.78 4.85 1.02
N LEU A 298 15.22 4.92 2.24
CA LEU A 298 14.70 3.74 2.94
C LEU A 298 13.50 4.06 3.86
N ASN A 299 12.81 3.00 4.28
CA ASN A 299 11.88 3.01 5.40
C ASN A 299 12.55 2.38 6.64
N PRO A 300 12.82 3.14 7.71
CA PRO A 300 13.53 2.63 8.89
C PRO A 300 12.66 1.70 9.75
N HIS A 301 11.34 1.77 9.63
CA HIS A 301 10.43 0.99 10.46
C HIS A 301 9.08 0.73 9.79
N TYR A 302 8.88 -0.51 9.34
CA TYR A 302 7.65 -0.94 8.69
C TYR A 302 6.54 -1.27 9.70
N GLN A 303 5.69 -0.30 10.05
CA GLN A 303 4.68 -0.43 11.11
C GLN A 303 3.40 -1.20 10.73
N TYR A 304 3.32 -1.76 9.50
CA TYR A 304 2.08 -2.33 8.98
C TYR A 304 1.88 -3.82 9.35
N VAL A 305 2.14 -4.18 10.61
CA VAL A 305 1.73 -5.48 11.15
C VAL A 305 0.26 -5.35 11.57
N VAL A 306 -0.64 -5.97 10.81
CA VAL A 306 -2.10 -5.81 10.98
C VAL A 306 -2.54 -6.06 12.42
N ALA A 307 -1.96 -7.08 13.09
CA ALA A 307 -2.26 -7.41 14.48
C ALA A 307 -2.03 -6.27 15.49
N ASP A 308 -1.21 -5.27 15.15
CA ASP A 308 -0.95 -4.10 16.00
C ASP A 308 -2.04 -3.03 15.91
N TRP A 309 -2.93 -3.09 14.92
CA TRP A 309 -3.87 -2.02 14.66
C TRP A 309 -5.00 -2.00 15.70
N PRO A 310 -5.22 -0.87 16.41
CA PRO A 310 -6.18 -0.84 17.52
C PRO A 310 -7.59 -1.31 17.15
N TRP A 311 -8.06 -0.96 15.95
CA TRP A 311 -9.41 -1.28 15.49
C TRP A 311 -9.59 -2.73 15.04
N VAL A 312 -8.51 -3.43 14.65
CA VAL A 312 -8.63 -4.81 14.18
C VAL A 312 -8.70 -5.80 15.34
N LYS A 313 -8.20 -5.44 16.53
CA LYS A 313 -8.07 -6.33 17.69
C LYS A 313 -9.36 -7.07 18.04
N ARG A 314 -10.52 -6.41 17.93
CA ARG A 314 -11.84 -7.02 18.19
C ARG A 314 -12.26 -8.11 17.20
N TYR A 315 -11.56 -8.23 16.08
CA TYR A 315 -11.82 -9.21 15.02
C TYR A 315 -10.76 -10.34 14.98
N LEU A 316 -9.72 -10.27 15.80
CA LEU A 316 -8.67 -11.29 15.84
C LEU A 316 -9.06 -12.42 16.80
N ALA A 317 -8.93 -13.65 16.35
CA ALA A 317 -8.89 -14.81 17.24
C ALA A 317 -7.57 -14.83 18.03
N ASP A 318 -7.58 -15.44 19.23
CA ASP A 318 -6.39 -15.73 20.04
C ASP A 318 -5.50 -14.52 20.36
N GLY A 319 -6.10 -13.33 20.47
CA GLY A 319 -5.39 -12.08 20.76
C GLY A 319 -4.49 -11.56 19.63
N GLY A 320 -4.40 -12.28 18.50
CA GLY A 320 -3.71 -11.82 17.31
C GLY A 320 -2.18 -11.86 17.37
N ASP A 321 -1.58 -12.72 18.18
CA ASP A 321 -0.12 -12.72 18.29
C ASP A 321 0.56 -13.17 16.98
N THR A 322 1.60 -12.43 16.58
CA THR A 322 2.33 -12.62 15.31
C THR A 322 3.84 -12.48 15.53
N PRO A 323 4.45 -13.33 16.39
CA PRO A 323 5.82 -13.14 16.87
C PRO A 323 6.82 -13.15 15.72
N ASN A 324 6.62 -14.01 14.72
CA ASN A 324 7.47 -14.07 13.53
C ASN A 324 7.41 -12.80 12.67
N ALA A 325 6.24 -12.15 12.58
CA ALA A 325 6.09 -10.91 11.81
C ALA A 325 6.79 -9.74 12.51
N ARG A 326 6.60 -9.64 13.84
CA ARG A 326 7.30 -8.65 14.69
C ARG A 326 8.81 -8.84 14.64
N ALA A 327 9.28 -10.07 14.80
CA ALA A 327 10.72 -10.39 14.77
C ALA A 327 11.39 -9.92 13.47
N VAL A 328 10.77 -10.17 12.31
CA VAL A 328 11.30 -9.69 11.03
C VAL A 328 11.24 -8.16 10.93
N ARG A 329 10.12 -7.54 11.30
CA ARG A 329 9.98 -6.06 11.31
C ARG A 329 11.03 -5.37 12.17
N ASP A 330 11.26 -5.91 13.36
CA ASP A 330 12.11 -5.28 14.37
C ASP A 330 13.60 -5.50 14.08
N ARG A 331 13.92 -6.47 13.22
CA ARG A 331 15.28 -6.75 12.72
C ARG A 331 15.49 -6.36 11.26
N SER A 332 14.62 -5.54 10.67
CA SER A 332 14.80 -5.10 9.28
C SER A 332 14.40 -3.67 9.00
N PHE A 333 15.04 -3.05 8.03
CA PHE A 333 14.57 -1.83 7.36
C PHE A 333 14.36 -2.11 5.87
N MET A 334 13.54 -1.31 5.20
CA MET A 334 13.17 -1.55 3.80
C MET A 334 13.86 -0.53 2.90
N LEU A 335 14.80 -0.96 2.07
CA LEU A 335 15.37 -0.10 1.04
C LEU A 335 14.34 0.14 -0.07
N TYR A 336 14.29 1.38 -0.54
CA TYR A 336 13.59 1.70 -1.78
C TYR A 336 14.49 1.38 -2.97
N LEU A 337 13.87 0.99 -4.06
CA LEU A 337 14.55 0.68 -5.31
C LEU A 337 13.67 1.07 -6.50
N ASN A 338 14.29 1.33 -7.63
CA ASN A 338 13.61 1.46 -8.91
C ASN A 338 14.51 0.94 -10.03
N GLU A 339 13.94 0.81 -11.22
CA GLU A 339 14.56 0.25 -12.41
C GLU A 339 15.71 1.09 -13.00
N ASN A 340 15.99 2.27 -12.46
CA ASN A 340 17.15 3.09 -12.86
C ASN A 340 18.35 2.94 -11.90
N TYR A 341 18.20 2.22 -10.79
CA TYR A 341 19.33 1.94 -9.90
C TYR A 341 20.23 0.90 -10.56
N GLY A 342 21.53 1.18 -10.59
CA GLY A 342 22.55 0.31 -11.14
C GLY A 342 23.69 0.08 -10.16
N GLU A 343 24.85 -0.26 -10.71
CA GLU A 343 26.07 -0.59 -9.94
C GLU A 343 26.47 0.52 -8.96
N ARG A 344 26.40 1.79 -9.41
CA ARG A 344 26.75 2.93 -8.57
C ARG A 344 25.85 3.02 -7.33
N GLU A 345 24.54 2.89 -7.51
CA GLU A 345 23.62 2.92 -6.36
C GLU A 345 23.85 1.72 -5.44
N ALA A 346 24.19 0.54 -5.97
CA ALA A 346 24.51 -0.63 -5.14
C ALA A 346 25.79 -0.42 -4.32
N MET A 347 26.82 0.20 -4.91
CA MET A 347 28.05 0.61 -4.23
C MET A 347 27.77 1.65 -3.14
N ASP A 348 27.05 2.73 -3.47
CA ASP A 348 26.74 3.81 -2.53
C ASP A 348 25.93 3.29 -1.32
N VAL A 349 24.95 2.41 -1.56
CA VAL A 349 24.16 1.74 -0.50
C VAL A 349 25.05 0.85 0.38
N THR A 350 25.90 0.02 -0.24
CA THR A 350 26.80 -0.89 0.50
C THR A 350 27.76 -0.09 1.38
N ALA A 351 28.42 0.92 0.80
CA ALA A 351 29.36 1.78 1.52
C ALA A 351 28.70 2.51 2.68
N ALA A 352 27.49 3.04 2.49
CA ALA A 352 26.72 3.68 3.55
C ALA A 352 26.38 2.71 4.70
N ILE A 353 25.92 1.50 4.37
CA ILE A 353 25.61 0.47 5.37
C ILE A 353 26.87 0.09 6.14
N VAL A 354 27.96 -0.27 5.46
CA VAL A 354 29.23 -0.67 6.09
C VAL A 354 29.81 0.44 6.97
N LYS A 355 29.73 1.70 6.53
CA LYS A 355 30.16 2.85 7.34
C LYS A 355 29.36 2.95 8.65
N VAL A 356 28.04 2.82 8.58
CA VAL A 356 27.16 2.91 9.76
C VAL A 356 27.35 1.69 10.67
N GLU A 357 27.59 0.50 10.10
CA GLU A 357 27.99 -0.69 10.86
C GLU A 357 29.28 -0.48 11.64
N GLN A 358 30.31 0.10 11.03
CA GLN A 358 31.56 0.37 11.72
C GLN A 358 31.41 1.35 12.89
N TYR A 359 30.47 2.30 12.77
CA TYR A 359 30.21 3.28 13.83
C TYR A 359 29.38 2.71 14.99
N TYR A 360 28.34 1.93 14.69
CA TYR A 360 27.43 1.39 15.71
C TYR A 360 27.73 -0.05 16.13
N GLY A 361 28.67 -0.73 15.48
CA GLY A 361 29.04 -2.11 15.77
C GLY A 361 29.60 -2.29 17.17
N ARG A 362 29.29 -3.43 17.79
CA ARG A 362 29.85 -3.87 19.08
C ARG A 362 31.05 -4.79 18.92
#